data_AF-A0A5S4VGM3-F1
#
_entry.id   AF-A0A5S4VGM3-F1
#
_cell.length_a   1.000
_cell.length_b   1.000
_cell.length_c   1.000
_cell.angle_alpha   90.00
_cell.angle_beta   90.00
_cell.angle_gamma   90.00
#
_symmetry.space_group_name_H-M   'P 1'
#
loop_
_entity.id
_entity.type
_entity.pdbx_description
1 polymer ?
#
loop_
_entity_poly.entity_id
_entity_poly.type
_entity_poly.pdbx_seq_one_letter_code
_entity_poly.pdbx_strand_id
1 'polypeptide(L)'
;GAFDDLAIDIEKAIDYCIDNDILKEFLKTYRSEVTKSMQLNYEFDRQLELERADAIEEGMEIGENKMLFTLVTKGKLDIDTAAEEAGVSVSEFEKLMSEAGYKVPETV
;
A
#
# COMPACT_ATOMS: atom_id res chain seq x y z
N GLY A 1 -8.92 -21.56 -5.63
CA GLY A 1 -8.43 -20.40 -4.84
C GLY A 1 -8.80 -19.12 -5.57
N ALA A 2 -8.55 -17.94 -5.00
CA ALA A 2 -9.02 -16.66 -5.59
C ALA A 2 -8.62 -16.44 -7.08
N PHE A 3 -7.50 -17.05 -7.52
CA PHE A 3 -7.06 -17.06 -8.92
C PHE A 3 -7.97 -17.87 -9.86
N ASP A 4 -8.47 -19.00 -9.39
CA ASP A 4 -9.39 -19.84 -10.16
C ASP A 4 -10.76 -19.16 -10.28
N ASP A 5 -11.18 -18.46 -9.23
CA ASP A 5 -12.48 -17.77 -9.19
C ASP A 5 -12.54 -16.59 -10.18
N LEU A 6 -11.47 -15.78 -10.25
CA LEU A 6 -11.36 -14.69 -11.24
C LEU A 6 -11.31 -15.23 -12.68
N ALA A 7 -10.58 -16.31 -12.91
CA ALA A 7 -10.54 -16.96 -14.22
C ALA A 7 -11.94 -17.38 -14.66
N ILE A 8 -12.66 -18.04 -13.76
CA ILE A 8 -14.03 -18.52 -13.98
C ILE A 8 -14.98 -17.35 -14.29
N ASP A 9 -14.86 -16.23 -13.59
CA ASP A 9 -15.74 -15.08 -13.80
C ASP A 9 -15.43 -14.33 -15.11
N ILE A 10 -14.16 -14.23 -15.51
CA ILE A 10 -13.78 -13.71 -16.83
C ILE A 10 -14.31 -14.62 -17.95
N GLU A 11 -14.18 -15.94 -17.78
CA GLU A 11 -14.67 -16.93 -18.74
C GLU A 11 -16.20 -16.86 -18.91
N LYS A 12 -16.95 -16.71 -17.82
CA LYS A 12 -18.40 -16.48 -17.88
C LYS A 12 -18.76 -15.19 -18.60
N ALA A 13 -18.00 -14.11 -18.38
CA ALA A 13 -18.23 -12.84 -19.08
C ALA A 13 -17.96 -12.96 -20.58
N ILE A 14 -16.94 -13.73 -20.98
CA ILE A 14 -16.66 -14.05 -22.38
C ILE A 14 -17.81 -14.88 -22.98
N ASP A 15 -18.29 -15.89 -22.27
CA ASP A 15 -19.43 -16.71 -22.71
C ASP A 15 -20.69 -15.88 -22.92
N TYR A 16 -20.99 -14.98 -21.97
CA TYR A 16 -22.10 -14.04 -22.12
C TYR A 16 -21.97 -13.18 -23.39
N CYS A 17 -20.77 -12.65 -23.68
CA CYS A 17 -20.56 -11.85 -24.89
C CYS A 17 -20.75 -12.69 -26.17
N ILE A 18 -20.25 -13.93 -26.19
CA ILE A 18 -20.40 -14.86 -27.31
C ILE A 18 -21.87 -15.20 -27.55
N ASP A 19 -22.62 -15.48 -26.48
CA ASP A 19 -24.03 -15.86 -26.53
C ASP A 19 -24.91 -14.70 -27.02
N ASN A 20 -24.49 -13.46 -26.75
CA ASN A 20 -25.18 -12.24 -27.19
C ASN A 20 -24.63 -11.67 -28.52
N ASP A 21 -23.80 -12.43 -29.24
CA ASP A 21 -23.21 -12.04 -30.54
C ASP A 21 -22.30 -10.80 -30.50
N ILE A 22 -21.78 -10.46 -29.32
CA ILE A 22 -20.85 -9.34 -29.10
C ILE A 22 -19.42 -9.83 -29.31
N LEU A 23 -18.74 -9.32 -30.34
CA LEU A 23 -17.34 -9.67 -30.67
C LEU A 23 -17.08 -11.19 -30.74
N LYS A 24 -18.11 -11.96 -31.08
CA LYS A 24 -18.14 -13.42 -30.95
C LYS A 24 -17.00 -14.14 -31.63
N GLU A 25 -16.73 -13.85 -32.90
CA GLU A 25 -15.69 -14.53 -33.67
C GLU A 25 -14.28 -14.15 -33.17
N PHE A 26 -14.11 -12.92 -32.67
CA PHE A 26 -12.89 -12.50 -31.99
C PHE A 26 -12.72 -13.26 -30.67
N LEU A 27 -13.74 -13.27 -29.82
CA LEU A 27 -13.68 -13.92 -28.50
C LEU A 27 -13.53 -15.44 -28.59
N LYS A 28 -14.14 -16.10 -29.58
CA LYS A 28 -13.91 -17.53 -29.83
C LYS A 28 -12.47 -17.84 -30.22
N THR A 29 -11.84 -16.96 -31.01
CA THR A 29 -10.47 -17.16 -31.50
C THR A 29 -9.44 -16.82 -30.43
N TYR A 30 -9.64 -15.71 -29.71
CA TYR A 30 -8.67 -15.13 -28.78
C TYR A 30 -9.01 -15.33 -27.31
N ARG A 31 -9.96 -16.24 -26.99
CA ARG A 31 -10.45 -16.53 -25.62
C ARG A 31 -9.33 -16.62 -24.60
N SER A 32 -8.36 -17.51 -24.84
CA SER A 32 -7.26 -17.74 -23.90
C SER A 32 -6.37 -16.52 -23.71
N GLU A 33 -6.21 -15.66 -24.73
CA GLU A 33 -5.39 -14.45 -24.63
C GLU A 33 -6.13 -13.36 -23.87
N VAL A 34 -7.43 -13.21 -24.13
CA VAL A 34 -8.31 -12.25 -23.42
C VAL A 34 -8.39 -12.61 -21.94
N THR A 35 -8.59 -13.88 -21.59
CA THR A 35 -8.63 -14.32 -20.19
C THR A 35 -7.32 -14.03 -19.47
N LYS A 36 -6.17 -14.42 -20.07
CA LYS A 36 -4.84 -14.18 -19.49
C LYS A 36 -4.53 -12.69 -19.36
N SER A 37 -4.82 -11.90 -20.40
CA SER A 37 -4.59 -10.46 -20.37
C SER A 37 -5.44 -9.78 -19.30
N MET A 38 -6.69 -10.20 -19.12
CA MET A 38 -7.58 -9.58 -18.17
C MET A 38 -7.27 -9.97 -16.72
N GLN A 39 -6.82 -11.22 -16.50
CA GLN A 39 -6.26 -11.64 -15.23
C GLN A 39 -5.02 -10.81 -14.86
N LEU A 40 -4.08 -10.66 -15.80
CA LEU A 40 -2.85 -9.90 -15.57
C LEU A 40 -3.13 -8.43 -15.26
N ASN A 41 -4.05 -7.81 -16.01
CA ASN A 41 -4.43 -6.41 -15.78
C ASN A 41 -5.08 -6.23 -14.40
N TYR A 42 -6.02 -7.11 -14.03
CA TYR A 42 -6.66 -7.04 -12.72
C TYR A 42 -5.68 -7.25 -11.57
N GLU A 43 -4.71 -8.17 -11.74
CA GLU A 43 -3.65 -8.36 -10.77
C GLU A 43 -2.76 -7.12 -10.65
N PHE A 44 -2.36 -6.53 -11.77
CA PHE A 44 -1.57 -5.29 -11.77
C PHE A 44 -2.30 -4.15 -11.07
N ASP A 45 -3.58 -3.92 -11.38
CA ASP A 45 -4.38 -2.89 -10.74
C ASP A 45 -4.47 -3.12 -9.23
N ARG A 46 -4.68 -4.37 -8.80
CA ARG A 46 -4.70 -4.72 -7.38
C ARG A 46 -3.35 -4.50 -6.70
N GLN A 47 -2.24 -4.85 -7.34
CA GLN A 47 -0.91 -4.57 -6.79
C GLN A 47 -0.65 -3.07 -6.67
N LEU A 48 -1.04 -2.29 -7.68
CA LEU A 48 -0.92 -0.85 -7.65
C LEU A 48 -1.74 -0.22 -6.51
N GLU A 49 -2.94 -0.75 -6.23
CA GLU A 49 -3.74 -0.31 -5.09
C GLU A 49 -3.08 -0.61 -3.75
N LEU A 50 -2.49 -1.80 -3.60
CA LEU A 50 -1.74 -2.18 -2.40
C LEU A 50 -0.51 -1.28 -2.21
N GLU A 51 0.30 -1.10 -3.25
CA GLU A 51 1.47 -0.21 -3.20
C GLU A 51 1.09 1.24 -2.84
N ARG A 52 -0.07 1.73 -3.32
CA ARG A 52 -0.57 3.05 -2.93
C ARG A 52 -1.00 3.10 -1.47
N ALA A 53 -1.65 2.06 -0.96
CA ALA A 53 -2.07 2.00 0.44
C ALA A 53 -0.83 2.01 1.35
N ASP A 54 0.16 1.17 1.05
CA ASP A 54 1.43 1.08 1.79
C ASP A 54 2.17 2.42 1.75
N ALA A 55 2.28 3.07 0.59
CA ALA A 55 2.93 4.37 0.47
C ALA A 55 2.21 5.49 1.24
N ILE A 56 0.88 5.43 1.35
CA ILE A 56 0.10 6.37 2.16
C ILE A 56 0.35 6.14 3.64
N GLU A 57 0.35 4.87 4.08
CA GLU A 57 0.61 4.48 5.47
C GLU A 57 2.03 4.91 5.90
N GLU A 58 3.05 4.54 5.12
CA GLU A 58 4.43 4.99 5.34
C GLU A 58 4.54 6.53 5.37
N GLY A 59 3.84 7.21 4.44
CA GLY A 59 3.83 8.67 4.39
C GLY A 59 3.20 9.32 5.63
N MET A 60 2.16 8.69 6.19
CA MET A 60 1.50 9.13 7.42
C MET A 60 2.41 8.95 8.63
N GLU A 61 3.02 7.75 8.77
CA GLU A 61 3.96 7.44 9.85
C GLU A 61 5.19 8.38 9.85
N ILE A 62 5.78 8.62 8.66
CA ILE A 62 6.88 9.58 8.50
C ILE A 62 6.43 10.99 8.89
N GLY A 63 5.19 11.37 8.57
CA GLY A 63 4.61 12.66 8.92
C GLY A 63 4.44 12.84 10.44
N GLU A 64 3.90 11.82 11.10
CA GLU A 64 3.70 11.79 12.56
C GLU A 64 5.04 11.83 13.28
N ASN A 65 6.01 11.01 12.89
CA ASN A 65 7.36 11.02 13.46
C ASN A 65 8.04 12.39 13.32
N LYS A 66 7.96 13.04 12.15
CA LYS A 66 8.50 14.40 11.98
C LYS A 66 7.84 15.43 12.90
N MET A 67 6.53 15.28 13.13
CA MET A 67 5.78 16.15 14.03
C MET A 67 6.25 15.96 15.48
N LEU A 68 6.37 14.71 15.94
CA LEU A 68 6.91 14.36 17.25
C LEU A 68 8.35 14.87 17.44
N PHE A 69 9.23 14.64 16.46
CA PHE A 69 10.62 15.14 16.50
C PHE A 69 10.65 16.67 16.61
N THR A 70 9.78 17.36 15.87
CA THR A 70 9.67 18.83 15.93
C THR A 70 9.16 19.32 17.29
N LEU A 71 8.23 18.61 17.94
CA LEU A 71 7.72 18.98 19.26
C LEU A 71 8.78 18.76 20.34
N VAL A 72 9.48 17.63 20.30
CA VAL A 72 10.57 17.30 21.22
C VAL A 72 11.72 18.29 21.08
N THR A 73 12.18 18.58 19.86
CA THR A 73 13.25 19.57 19.63
C THR A 73 12.88 20.99 20.04
N LYS A 74 11.58 21.34 20.03
CA LYS A 74 11.07 22.62 20.54
C LYS A 74 10.84 22.63 22.05
N GLY A 75 11.09 21.50 22.74
CA GLY A 75 10.84 21.34 24.18
C GLY A 75 9.35 21.42 24.56
N LYS A 76 8.45 21.13 23.61
CA LYS A 76 6.99 21.15 23.83
C LYS A 76 6.42 19.80 24.23
N LEU A 77 7.18 18.73 24.02
CA LEU A 77 6.86 17.36 24.36
C LEU A 77 8.13 16.71 24.93
N ASP A 78 7.99 15.94 25.99
CA ASP A 78 9.10 15.13 26.52
C ASP A 78 9.37 13.92 25.63
N ILE A 79 10.61 13.45 25.66
CA ILE A 79 11.05 12.38 24.77
C ILE A 79 10.42 11.03 25.13
N ASP A 80 10.10 10.80 26.41
CA ASP A 80 9.45 9.58 26.87
C ASP A 80 8.04 9.45 26.29
N THR A 81 7.23 10.51 26.41
CA THR A 81 5.88 10.58 25.83
C THR A 81 5.93 10.50 24.31
N ALA A 82 6.89 11.16 23.66
CA ALA A 82 7.02 11.09 22.21
C ALA A 82 7.39 9.68 21.70
N ALA A 83 8.24 8.95 22.44
CA ALA A 83 8.57 7.57 22.11
C ALA A 83 7.38 6.62 22.33
N GLU A 84 6.60 6.83 23.39
CA GLU A 84 5.35 6.09 23.65
C GLU A 84 4.32 6.30 22.53
N GLU A 85 4.10 7.54 22.11
CA GLU A 85 3.18 7.88 21.00
C GLU A 85 3.66 7.30 19.65
N ALA A 86 4.97 7.23 19.42
CA ALA A 86 5.56 6.57 18.26
C ALA A 86 5.59 5.03 18.38
N GLY A 87 5.18 4.46 19.53
CA GLY A 87 5.16 3.01 19.76
C GLY A 87 6.53 2.35 19.82
N VAL A 88 7.59 3.11 20.07
CA VAL A 88 8.99 2.64 20.09
C VAL A 88 9.65 2.90 21.44
N SER A 89 10.82 2.29 21.66
CA SER A 89 11.63 2.63 22.83
C SER A 89 12.23 4.03 22.71
N VAL A 90 12.51 4.70 23.84
CA VAL A 90 13.18 6.02 23.86
C VAL A 90 14.49 6.00 23.07
N SER A 91 15.31 4.97 23.25
CA SER A 91 16.58 4.83 22.52
C SER A 91 16.39 4.68 21.01
N GLU A 92 15.29 4.06 20.58
CA GLU A 92 14.98 3.90 19.15
C GLU A 92 14.43 5.21 18.59
N PHE A 93 13.61 5.92 19.35
CA PHE A 93 13.13 7.26 19.01
C PHE A 93 14.29 8.26 18.85
N GLU A 94 15.26 8.27 19.78
CA GLU A 94 16.47 9.09 19.69
C GLU A 94 17.30 8.78 18.44
N LYS A 95 17.43 7.50 18.11
CA LYS A 95 18.13 7.06 16.90
C LYS A 95 17.41 7.57 15.65
N LEU A 96 16.08 7.40 15.56
CA LEU A 96 15.27 7.89 14.44
C LEU A 96 15.36 9.42 14.30
N MET A 97 15.33 10.15 15.42
CA MET A 97 15.56 11.60 15.43
C MET A 97 16.92 11.96 14.84
N SER A 98 17.98 11.27 15.27
CA SER A 98 19.34 11.51 14.78
C SER A 98 19.49 11.18 13.30
N GLU A 99 18.92 10.06 12.84
CA GLU A 99 18.93 9.67 11.41
C GLU A 99 18.17 10.67 10.55
N ALA A 100 17.09 11.25 11.08
CA ALA A 100 16.33 12.32 10.43
C ALA A 100 17.00 13.71 10.55
N GLY A 101 18.15 13.83 11.22
CA GLY A 101 18.91 15.08 11.38
C GLY A 101 18.40 16.04 12.46
N TYR A 102 17.53 15.57 13.36
CA TYR A 102 17.07 16.34 14.51
C TYR A 102 18.06 16.25 15.67
N LYS A 103 18.14 17.31 16.48
CA LYS A 103 18.94 17.31 17.71
C LYS A 103 18.21 16.53 18.79
N VAL A 104 18.83 15.50 19.33
CA VAL A 104 18.33 14.78 20.50
C VAL A 104 18.53 15.68 21.74
N PRO A 105 17.48 15.97 22.53
CA PRO A 105 17.64 16.68 23.80
C PRO A 105 18.50 15.89 24.77
N GLU A 106 19.37 16.54 25.53
CA GLU A 106 20.07 15.87 26.64
C GLU A 106 19.03 15.51 27.71
N THR A 107 18.82 14.21 27.96
CA THR A 107 18.05 13.72 29.11
C THR A 107 18.67 14.28 30.38
N VAL A 108 17.95 15.16 31.08
CA VAL A 108 18.38 15.83 32.31
C VAL A 108 18.09 14.96 33.52
#